data_AF-A0A4U1F473-F1
#
_entry.id   AF-A0A4U1F473-F1
#
_cell.length_a   1.000
_cell.length_b   1.000
_cell.length_c   1.000
_cell.angle_alpha   90.00
_cell.angle_beta   90.00
_cell.angle_gamma   90.00
#
_symmetry.space_group_name_H-M   'P 1'
#
loop_
_entity.id
_entity.type
_entity.pdbx_description
1 polymer ?
#
loop_
_entity_poly.entity_id
_entity_poly.type
_entity_poly.pdbx_seq_one_letter_code
_entity_poly.pdbx_strand_id
1 'polypeptide(L)'
;PLPWKDILAIVTLMAAEVQIVLYEDDSVEVQYVDGSRLQLSPCGSEFLFEKAPPISAHPLQQPERIRQRTHFVISTYREQLQRALDFRNSFATCPFLSESIIPSERKKRIFTDISEVRWPGLDTDDGMICMQSGTVKISSLDGHAYLCLPKSQHEFTVHFLCKVSQKPDSSIVLSEKNNKAKKDKLVEKAGKIYTYGSLSGQRLKNKENELYYQITKSKEPLEESCVNGTEGREVLSSPGTKDTCVYTWVKQCWSVASCPEEWEYPLSLALRFRNKISNMSGTDADITQKRILTSDVSEERGKEVSVLPRALLLSCPVPHLHRWDFCDSLSQRQFGEEEYSYPELVKVVWYKGITYRVFE
;
A
#
# COMPACT_ATOMS: atom_id res chain seq x y z
N PRO A 1 36.14 17.91 -35.65
CA PRO A 1 36.53 17.09 -34.48
C PRO A 1 35.28 16.73 -33.67
N LEU A 2 34.86 15.47 -33.83
CA LEU A 2 33.61 14.87 -33.33
C LEU A 2 33.52 14.88 -31.80
N PRO A 3 32.37 15.30 -31.22
CA PRO A 3 32.12 15.14 -29.79
C PRO A 3 30.81 14.40 -29.47
N TRP A 4 30.53 13.17 -29.92
CA TRP A 4 29.19 12.55 -29.65
C TRP A 4 29.18 11.10 -29.17
N LYS A 5 30.33 10.43 -29.00
CA LYS A 5 30.36 9.00 -28.66
C LYS A 5 30.34 8.68 -27.16
N ASP A 6 30.61 9.65 -26.29
CA ASP A 6 30.73 9.39 -24.84
C ASP A 6 29.55 9.89 -23.98
N ILE A 7 28.50 10.45 -24.61
CA ILE A 7 27.21 10.72 -23.93
C ILE A 7 26.25 9.51 -24.09
N LEU A 8 26.65 8.51 -24.89
CA LEU A 8 25.87 7.31 -25.21
C LEU A 8 25.80 6.26 -24.09
N ALA A 9 26.22 6.56 -22.86
CA ALA A 9 26.18 5.60 -21.74
C ALA A 9 25.33 6.03 -20.53
N ILE A 10 24.71 7.22 -20.55
CA ILE A 10 23.77 7.67 -19.50
C ILE A 10 22.46 8.12 -20.14
N VAL A 11 21.94 7.28 -21.04
CA VAL A 11 20.50 7.17 -21.22
C VAL A 11 20.18 5.82 -20.60
N THR A 12 19.74 5.84 -19.35
CA THR A 12 19.09 4.70 -18.71
C THR A 12 18.04 4.21 -19.69
N LEU A 13 18.31 3.09 -20.37
CA LEU A 13 17.27 2.31 -21.01
C LEU A 13 16.26 2.07 -19.89
N MET A 14 15.12 2.76 -19.94
CA MET A 14 14.05 2.51 -19.00
C MET A 14 13.72 1.03 -19.15
N ALA A 15 14.14 0.23 -18.18
CA ALA A 15 13.96 -1.20 -18.21
C ALA A 15 12.45 -1.43 -18.27
N ALA A 16 11.97 -1.82 -19.46
CA ALA A 16 10.57 -2.15 -19.65
C ALA A 16 10.29 -3.47 -18.92
N GLU A 17 9.18 -3.52 -18.20
CA GLU A 17 8.74 -4.75 -17.55
C GLU A 17 8.26 -5.74 -18.62
N VAL A 18 8.73 -6.98 -18.55
CA VAL A 18 8.22 -8.10 -19.36
C VAL A 18 7.06 -8.76 -18.64
N GLN A 19 7.24 -8.97 -17.34
CA GLN A 19 6.32 -9.68 -16.47
C GLN A 19 6.33 -9.07 -15.07
N ILE A 20 5.16 -9.01 -14.44
CA ILE A 20 5.01 -8.75 -13.01
C ILE A 20 4.13 -9.84 -12.43
N VAL A 21 4.56 -10.49 -11.35
CA VAL A 21 3.80 -11.51 -10.63
C VAL A 21 3.53 -10.98 -9.22
N LEU A 22 2.29 -11.02 -8.80
CA LEU A 22 1.87 -10.81 -7.41
C LEU A 22 1.42 -12.15 -6.85
N TYR A 23 1.97 -12.53 -5.70
CA TYR A 23 1.60 -13.74 -4.99
C TYR A 23 0.52 -13.46 -3.94
N GLU A 24 -0.09 -14.51 -3.40
CA GLU A 24 -1.17 -14.40 -2.39
C GLU A 24 -0.73 -13.72 -1.09
N ASP A 25 0.57 -13.77 -0.76
CA ASP A 25 1.13 -13.06 0.39
C ASP A 25 1.40 -11.56 0.10
N ASP A 26 0.98 -11.05 -1.06
CA ASP A 26 1.24 -9.70 -1.58
C ASP A 26 2.74 -9.38 -1.85
N SER A 27 3.61 -10.39 -1.91
CA SER A 27 4.95 -10.23 -2.48
C SER A 27 4.86 -10.05 -4.00
N VAL A 28 5.80 -9.28 -4.56
CA VAL A 28 5.83 -9.00 -6.01
C VAL A 28 7.16 -9.36 -6.59
N GLU A 29 7.14 -9.99 -7.75
CA GLU A 29 8.30 -10.21 -8.59
C GLU A 29 8.11 -9.49 -9.93
N VAL A 30 9.15 -8.81 -10.39
CA VAL A 30 9.20 -8.14 -11.70
C VAL A 30 10.39 -8.70 -12.48
N GLN A 31 10.12 -9.09 -13.73
CA GLN A 31 11.15 -9.43 -14.70
C GLN A 31 11.24 -8.33 -15.76
N TYR A 32 12.45 -7.83 -16.00
CA TYR A 32 12.72 -6.79 -16.98
C TYR A 32 13.28 -7.35 -18.29
N VAL A 33 13.20 -6.57 -19.36
CA VAL A 33 13.69 -6.95 -20.71
C VAL A 33 15.19 -7.21 -20.73
N ASP A 34 15.97 -6.52 -19.89
CA ASP A 34 17.42 -6.71 -19.77
C ASP A 34 17.80 -7.99 -18.99
N GLY A 35 16.80 -8.74 -18.50
CA GLY A 35 16.99 -9.94 -17.69
C GLY A 35 17.18 -9.67 -16.20
N SER A 36 17.20 -8.39 -15.77
CA SER A 36 17.22 -8.06 -14.35
C SER A 36 15.88 -8.41 -13.69
N ARG A 37 15.91 -8.59 -12.36
CA ARG A 37 14.75 -8.96 -11.55
C ARG A 37 14.62 -8.03 -10.35
N LEU A 38 13.39 -7.67 -10.01
CA LEU A 38 13.06 -6.97 -8.76
C LEU A 38 12.08 -7.82 -7.98
N GLN A 39 12.38 -8.05 -6.70
CA GLN A 39 11.46 -8.64 -5.75
C GLN A 39 11.08 -7.61 -4.69
N LEU A 40 9.82 -7.59 -4.31
CA LEU A 40 9.26 -6.73 -3.28
C LEU A 40 8.66 -7.61 -2.19
N SER A 41 9.04 -7.33 -0.94
CA SER A 41 8.48 -8.02 0.22
C SER A 41 6.95 -7.88 0.30
N PRO A 42 6.25 -8.86 0.92
CA PRO A 42 4.81 -8.82 1.22
C PRO A 42 4.29 -7.49 1.73
N CYS A 43 5.03 -6.83 2.63
CA CYS A 43 4.64 -5.57 3.24
C CYS A 43 5.06 -4.33 2.45
N GLY A 44 5.78 -4.48 1.33
CA GLY A 44 6.31 -3.40 0.51
C GLY A 44 7.49 -2.62 1.10
N SER A 45 7.92 -2.93 2.34
CA SER A 45 8.94 -2.13 3.06
C SER A 45 10.39 -2.42 2.67
N GLU A 46 10.65 -3.56 2.03
CA GLU A 46 11.94 -3.94 1.49
C GLU A 46 11.82 -4.46 0.06
N PHE A 47 12.88 -4.27 -0.71
CA PHE A 47 13.03 -4.85 -2.05
C PHE A 47 14.43 -5.44 -2.23
N LEU A 48 14.53 -6.39 -3.15
CA LEU A 48 15.76 -6.97 -3.67
C LEU A 48 15.79 -6.70 -5.18
N PHE A 49 16.89 -6.18 -5.69
CA PHE A 49 17.13 -6.05 -7.12
C PHE A 49 18.34 -6.88 -7.51
N GLU A 50 18.19 -7.70 -8.54
CA GLU A 50 19.22 -8.58 -9.10
C GLU A 50 19.49 -8.16 -10.54
N LYS A 51 20.74 -7.77 -10.83
CA LYS A 51 21.15 -7.43 -12.19
C LYS A 51 21.35 -8.70 -13.01
N ALA A 52 21.03 -8.61 -14.30
CA ALA A 52 21.35 -9.67 -15.24
C ALA A 52 22.88 -9.90 -15.28
N PRO A 53 23.34 -11.15 -15.17
CA PRO A 53 24.76 -11.45 -15.34
C PRO A 53 25.19 -11.06 -16.78
N PRO A 54 26.39 -10.48 -16.96
CA PRO A 54 26.88 -10.19 -18.30
C PRO A 54 27.00 -11.49 -19.11
N ILE A 55 26.91 -11.39 -20.44
CA ILE A 55 26.97 -12.56 -21.34
C ILE A 55 28.28 -13.34 -21.17
N SER A 56 29.36 -12.66 -20.77
CA SER A 56 30.67 -13.24 -20.48
C SER A 56 30.82 -13.75 -19.04
N ALA A 57 29.80 -13.64 -18.19
CA ALA A 57 29.86 -14.10 -16.81
C ALA A 57 30.04 -15.62 -16.75
N HIS A 58 30.87 -16.07 -15.83
CA HIS A 58 31.00 -17.49 -15.55
C HIS A 58 29.70 -18.00 -14.90
N PRO A 59 29.21 -19.22 -15.19
CA PRO A 59 27.97 -19.75 -14.61
C PRO A 59 27.93 -19.77 -13.07
N LEU A 60 29.09 -19.91 -12.42
CA LEU A 60 29.21 -19.86 -10.95
C LEU A 60 29.37 -18.44 -10.38
N GLN A 61 29.46 -17.41 -11.22
CA GLN A 61 29.53 -16.04 -10.75
C GLN A 61 28.17 -15.62 -10.19
N GLN A 62 28.17 -15.17 -8.93
CA GLN A 62 26.94 -14.70 -8.31
C GLN A 62 26.47 -13.40 -8.99
N PRO A 63 25.15 -13.26 -9.24
CA PRO A 63 24.58 -12.02 -9.74
C PRO A 63 24.85 -10.85 -8.79
N GLU A 64 25.00 -9.64 -9.35
CA GLU A 64 25.07 -8.44 -8.52
C GLU A 64 23.68 -8.16 -7.95
N ARG A 65 23.58 -8.19 -6.62
CA ARG A 65 22.33 -8.04 -5.89
C ARG A 65 22.39 -6.86 -4.93
N ILE A 66 21.25 -6.20 -4.76
CA ILE A 66 21.08 -5.15 -3.76
C ILE A 66 19.76 -5.33 -3.03
N ARG A 67 19.82 -5.41 -1.71
CA ARG A 67 18.64 -5.42 -0.83
C ARG A 67 18.59 -4.13 -0.04
N GLN A 68 17.46 -3.44 -0.10
CA GLN A 68 17.28 -2.15 0.58
C GLN A 68 15.86 -2.00 1.10
N ARG A 69 15.73 -1.14 2.11
CA ARG A 69 14.41 -0.65 2.56
C ARG A 69 13.84 0.29 1.50
N THR A 70 12.62 0.03 1.09
CA THR A 70 11.89 0.73 0.01
C THR A 70 11.83 2.23 0.25
N HIS A 71 11.58 2.67 1.49
CA HIS A 71 11.52 4.10 1.82
C HIS A 71 12.85 4.86 1.56
N PHE A 72 13.99 4.16 1.59
CA PHE A 72 15.32 4.72 1.37
C PHE A 72 15.87 4.47 -0.04
N VAL A 73 15.00 4.10 -0.99
CA VAL A 73 15.40 3.82 -2.37
C VAL A 73 16.15 5.00 -3.00
N ILE A 74 17.25 4.67 -3.67
CA ILE A 74 18.03 5.64 -4.46
C ILE A 74 17.38 5.88 -5.84
N SER A 75 17.76 6.97 -6.51
CA SER A 75 17.21 7.35 -7.82
C SER A 75 17.30 6.22 -8.86
N THR A 76 18.36 5.40 -8.82
CA THR A 76 18.60 4.30 -9.76
C THR A 76 17.47 3.28 -9.85
N TYR A 77 16.78 3.00 -8.75
CA TYR A 77 15.73 1.96 -8.68
C TYR A 77 14.33 2.53 -8.41
N ARG A 78 14.23 3.87 -8.29
CA ARG A 78 13.01 4.53 -7.82
C ARG A 78 11.82 4.28 -8.74
N GLU A 79 12.03 4.36 -10.06
CA GLU A 79 10.94 4.23 -11.03
C GLU A 79 10.45 2.79 -11.14
N GLN A 80 11.38 1.82 -11.18
CA GLN A 80 11.09 0.39 -11.13
C GLN A 80 10.27 0.05 -9.88
N LEU A 81 10.72 0.54 -8.73
CA LEU A 81 10.07 0.28 -7.45
C LEU A 81 8.70 0.96 -7.36
N GLN A 82 8.55 2.17 -7.91
CA GLN A 82 7.26 2.84 -7.97
C GLN A 82 6.25 2.06 -8.80
N ARG A 83 6.64 1.51 -9.96
CA ARG A 83 5.74 0.69 -10.79
C ARG A 83 5.38 -0.63 -10.11
N ALA A 84 6.35 -1.30 -9.47
CA ALA A 84 6.10 -2.51 -8.69
C ALA A 84 5.12 -2.25 -7.52
N LEU A 85 5.28 -1.12 -6.82
CA LEU A 85 4.38 -0.68 -5.76
C LEU A 85 2.99 -0.31 -6.28
N ASP A 86 2.90 0.43 -7.39
CA ASP A 86 1.62 0.79 -8.02
C ASP A 86 0.86 -0.49 -8.42
N PHE A 87 1.57 -1.50 -8.94
CA PHE A 87 0.99 -2.83 -9.23
C PHE A 87 0.52 -3.53 -7.95
N ARG A 88 1.39 -3.71 -6.95
CA ARG A 88 1.03 -4.32 -5.65
C ARG A 88 -0.18 -3.66 -5.02
N ASN A 89 -0.14 -2.34 -4.89
CA ASN A 89 -1.18 -1.54 -4.26
C ASN A 89 -2.52 -1.60 -5.00
N SER A 90 -2.51 -1.99 -6.28
CA SER A 90 -3.74 -2.19 -7.06
C SER A 90 -4.51 -3.45 -6.68
N PHE A 91 -3.90 -4.41 -5.98
CA PHE A 91 -4.52 -5.70 -5.65
C PHE A 91 -4.35 -6.12 -4.18
N ALA A 92 -3.53 -5.39 -3.42
CA ALA A 92 -3.37 -5.57 -1.97
C ALA A 92 -4.44 -4.80 -1.20
N THR A 93 -4.91 -5.36 -0.09
CA THR A 93 -5.90 -4.72 0.82
C THR A 93 -5.35 -3.43 1.41
N CYS A 94 -4.10 -3.45 1.87
CA CYS A 94 -3.42 -2.30 2.45
C CYS A 94 -2.24 -1.84 1.55
N PRO A 95 -2.24 -0.59 1.07
CA PRO A 95 -1.19 -0.11 0.19
C PRO A 95 0.08 0.25 0.97
N PHE A 96 1.25 0.06 0.37
CA PHE A 96 2.49 0.66 0.88
C PHE A 96 2.69 2.03 0.23
N LEU A 97 2.56 3.11 1.02
CA LEU A 97 2.58 4.49 0.54
C LEU A 97 3.65 5.28 1.29
N SER A 98 4.85 5.35 0.72
CA SER A 98 5.95 6.15 1.27
C SER A 98 5.98 7.55 0.66
N GLU A 99 6.00 8.59 1.50
CA GLU A 99 6.11 9.97 1.03
C GLU A 99 7.38 10.21 0.21
N SER A 100 8.48 9.53 0.54
CA SER A 100 9.72 9.68 -0.20
C SER A 100 9.59 9.19 -1.64
N ILE A 101 8.77 8.18 -1.92
CA ILE A 101 8.66 7.52 -3.23
C ILE A 101 7.60 8.19 -4.09
N ILE A 102 6.46 8.54 -3.48
CA ILE A 102 5.33 9.14 -4.20
C ILE A 102 5.79 10.47 -4.85
N PRO A 103 5.57 10.66 -6.16
CA PRO A 103 5.85 11.92 -6.85
C PRO A 103 5.07 13.09 -6.24
N SER A 104 5.67 14.27 -6.24
CA SER A 104 5.08 15.48 -5.63
C SER A 104 3.73 15.85 -6.25
N GLU A 105 3.54 15.58 -7.54
CA GLU A 105 2.33 15.87 -8.31
C GLU A 105 1.14 15.00 -7.87
N ARG A 106 1.42 13.82 -7.29
CA ARG A 106 0.39 12.91 -6.77
C ARG A 106 0.04 13.18 -5.31
N LYS A 107 0.74 14.10 -4.63
CA LYS A 107 0.53 14.42 -3.22
C LYS A 107 -0.54 15.50 -3.06
N LYS A 108 -1.46 15.28 -2.13
CA LYS A 108 -2.46 16.25 -1.68
C LYS A 108 -2.21 16.55 -0.21
N ARG A 109 -2.13 17.83 0.16
CA ARG A 109 -2.05 18.24 1.57
C ARG A 109 -3.44 18.60 2.07
N ILE A 110 -3.88 17.95 3.14
CA ILE A 110 -5.21 18.13 3.73
C ILE A 110 -5.04 18.37 5.23
N PHE A 111 -5.84 19.28 5.79
CA PHE A 111 -5.75 19.70 7.19
C PHE A 111 -6.49 18.78 8.17
N THR A 112 -7.39 17.94 7.66
CA THR A 112 -8.22 17.02 8.45
C THR A 112 -7.92 15.60 8.01
N ASP A 113 -7.82 14.69 8.97
CA ASP A 113 -7.66 13.27 8.67
C ASP A 113 -8.94 12.69 8.09
N ILE A 114 -8.82 11.96 6.98
CA ILE A 114 -9.92 11.31 6.28
C ILE A 114 -9.74 9.81 6.51
N SER A 115 -10.43 9.28 7.51
CA SER A 115 -10.45 7.85 7.82
C SER A 115 -11.65 7.13 7.25
N GLU A 116 -12.70 7.86 6.87
CA GLU A 116 -14.00 7.33 6.48
C GLU A 116 -14.60 8.18 5.37
N VAL A 117 -15.44 7.55 4.53
CA VAL A 117 -16.19 8.20 3.47
C VAL A 117 -17.66 7.81 3.55
N ARG A 118 -18.55 8.72 3.14
CA ARG A 118 -19.99 8.46 3.11
C ARG A 118 -20.47 8.31 1.67
N TRP A 119 -21.23 7.26 1.43
CA TRP A 119 -21.83 6.95 0.14
C TRP A 119 -23.27 7.47 0.05
N PRO A 120 -23.80 7.62 -1.17
CA PRO A 120 -25.20 7.98 -1.38
C PRO A 120 -26.15 6.95 -0.74
N GLY A 121 -27.36 7.42 -0.38
CA GLY A 121 -28.42 6.56 0.11
C GLY A 121 -29.06 5.74 -1.02
N LEU A 122 -29.75 4.66 -0.64
CA LEU A 122 -30.44 3.76 -1.58
C LEU A 122 -31.56 4.43 -2.39
N ASP A 123 -32.13 5.51 -1.87
CA ASP A 123 -33.27 6.23 -2.45
C ASP A 123 -32.84 7.40 -3.35
N THR A 124 -31.54 7.70 -3.39
CA THR A 124 -30.98 8.82 -4.14
C THR A 124 -30.06 8.31 -5.23
N ASP A 125 -30.31 8.70 -6.48
CA ASP A 125 -29.36 8.48 -7.58
C ASP A 125 -28.20 9.52 -7.55
N ASP A 126 -28.09 10.33 -6.49
CA ASP A 126 -27.07 11.35 -6.35
C ASP A 126 -25.66 10.73 -6.30
N GLY A 127 -24.69 11.37 -6.95
CA GLY A 127 -23.32 10.85 -7.06
C GLY A 127 -23.15 9.59 -7.92
N MET A 128 -24.21 9.08 -8.56
CA MET A 128 -24.17 7.92 -9.47
C MET A 128 -24.23 8.38 -10.93
N ILE A 129 -23.28 7.94 -11.75
CA ILE A 129 -23.26 8.24 -13.18
C ILE A 129 -23.03 6.97 -14.00
N CYS A 130 -23.75 6.85 -15.11
CA CYS A 130 -23.45 5.86 -16.14
C CYS A 130 -22.64 6.52 -17.25
N MET A 131 -21.43 6.03 -17.49
CA MET A 131 -20.58 6.51 -18.57
C MET A 131 -21.03 5.91 -19.91
N GLN A 132 -20.66 6.55 -21.02
CA GLN A 132 -20.96 6.06 -22.37
C GLN A 132 -20.46 4.62 -22.63
N SER A 133 -19.39 4.20 -21.93
CA SER A 133 -18.86 2.84 -21.98
C SER A 133 -19.75 1.77 -21.30
N GLY A 134 -20.84 2.17 -20.64
CA GLY A 134 -21.65 1.30 -19.79
C GLY A 134 -21.01 0.99 -18.43
N THR A 135 -19.97 1.74 -18.06
CA THR A 135 -19.37 1.72 -16.73
C THR A 135 -20.20 2.59 -15.79
N VAL A 136 -20.64 2.03 -14.68
CA VAL A 136 -21.30 2.77 -13.61
C VAL A 136 -20.23 3.30 -12.66
N LYS A 137 -20.28 4.60 -12.32
CA LYS A 137 -19.43 5.21 -11.30
C LYS A 137 -20.31 5.73 -10.16
N ILE A 138 -19.96 5.35 -8.94
CA ILE A 138 -20.57 5.83 -7.70
C ILE A 138 -19.51 6.65 -6.97
N SER A 139 -19.81 7.90 -6.63
CA SER A 139 -18.89 8.77 -5.89
C SER A 139 -19.35 8.93 -4.45
N SER A 140 -18.40 9.01 -3.52
CA SER A 140 -18.72 9.38 -2.14
C SER A 140 -19.18 10.84 -2.09
N LEU A 141 -20.04 11.17 -1.13
CA LEU A 141 -20.65 12.49 -0.95
C LEU A 141 -19.60 13.58 -0.65
N ASP A 142 -18.49 13.18 -0.02
CA ASP A 142 -17.35 14.03 0.31
C ASP A 142 -16.29 14.08 -0.80
N GLY A 143 -16.43 13.28 -1.87
CA GLY A 143 -15.53 13.27 -3.02
C GLY A 143 -14.15 12.66 -2.76
N HIS A 144 -13.96 11.96 -1.63
CA HIS A 144 -12.69 11.32 -1.27
C HIS A 144 -12.57 9.86 -1.74
N ALA A 145 -13.66 9.28 -2.25
CA ALA A 145 -13.66 7.96 -2.88
C ALA A 145 -14.66 7.86 -4.03
N TYR A 146 -14.42 6.93 -4.94
CA TYR A 146 -15.41 6.50 -5.93
C TYR A 146 -15.16 5.07 -6.39
N LEU A 147 -16.24 4.36 -6.69
CA LEU A 147 -16.24 3.02 -7.23
C LEU A 147 -16.66 3.05 -8.70
N CYS A 148 -15.98 2.28 -9.55
CA CYS A 148 -16.32 2.09 -10.95
C CYS A 148 -16.61 0.61 -11.22
N LEU A 149 -17.80 0.31 -11.74
CA LEU A 149 -18.27 -1.02 -12.12
C LEU A 149 -18.45 -1.09 -13.66
N PRO A 150 -17.55 -1.78 -14.39
CA PRO A 150 -17.65 -2.00 -15.82
C PRO A 150 -18.88 -2.83 -16.26
N LYS A 151 -19.10 -2.89 -17.57
CA LYS A 151 -20.24 -3.61 -18.16
C LYS A 151 -20.25 -5.12 -17.85
N SER A 152 -19.07 -5.73 -17.76
CA SER A 152 -18.89 -7.16 -17.52
C SER A 152 -19.27 -7.60 -16.11
N GLN A 153 -19.18 -6.72 -15.10
CA GLN A 153 -19.50 -7.01 -13.69
C GLN A 153 -18.70 -8.17 -13.07
N HIS A 154 -17.56 -8.55 -13.65
CA HIS A 154 -16.67 -9.54 -13.05
C HIS A 154 -15.71 -8.90 -12.05
N GLU A 155 -15.30 -7.66 -12.34
CA GLU A 155 -14.36 -6.89 -11.53
C GLU A 155 -14.86 -5.47 -11.39
N PHE A 156 -14.43 -4.80 -10.34
CA PHE A 156 -14.66 -3.38 -10.13
C PHE A 156 -13.38 -2.71 -9.66
N THR A 157 -13.31 -1.39 -9.82
CA THR A 157 -12.18 -0.60 -9.35
C THR A 157 -12.64 0.44 -8.37
N VAL A 158 -11.92 0.59 -7.26
CA VAL A 158 -12.16 1.65 -6.29
C VAL A 158 -10.99 2.61 -6.33
N HIS A 159 -11.30 3.89 -6.35
CA HIS A 159 -10.34 4.96 -6.17
C HIS A 159 -10.65 5.67 -4.87
N PHE A 160 -9.67 5.80 -4.00
CA PHE A 160 -9.85 6.47 -2.72
C PHE A 160 -8.60 7.24 -2.32
N LEU A 161 -8.80 8.23 -1.47
CA LEU A 161 -7.71 9.02 -0.94
C LEU A 161 -7.12 8.33 0.29
N CYS A 162 -5.84 7.95 0.23
CA CYS A 162 -5.17 7.26 1.33
C CYS A 162 -4.07 8.15 1.93
N LYS A 163 -4.00 8.15 3.27
CA LYS A 163 -2.97 8.88 4.00
C LYS A 163 -1.62 8.22 3.75
N VAL A 164 -0.63 9.03 3.39
CA VAL A 164 0.72 8.57 3.13
C VAL A 164 1.45 8.31 4.45
N SER A 165 2.21 7.23 4.51
CA SER A 165 3.05 6.92 5.67
C SER A 165 4.25 7.87 5.69
N GLN A 166 4.34 8.64 6.76
CA GLN A 166 5.42 9.59 7.02
C GLN A 166 6.34 9.04 8.11
N LYS A 167 7.57 9.55 8.18
CA LYS A 167 8.39 9.32 9.37
C LYS A 167 7.71 10.05 10.53
N PRO A 168 7.66 9.47 11.73
CA PRO A 168 7.32 10.26 12.90
C PRO A 168 8.33 11.39 13.00
N ASP A 169 7.86 12.64 12.95
CA ASP A 169 8.72 13.78 13.21
C ASP A 169 9.28 13.63 14.62
N SER A 170 10.60 13.76 14.75
CA SER A 170 11.30 13.70 16.03
C SER A 170 10.90 14.82 17.01
N SER A 171 9.96 15.69 16.64
CA SER A 171 9.36 16.73 17.48
C SER A 171 8.21 16.22 18.38
N ILE A 172 7.62 15.05 18.10
CA ILE A 172 6.50 14.48 18.87
C ILE A 172 7.02 13.60 20.04
N VAL A 173 8.01 14.10 20.80
CA VAL A 173 8.49 13.42 22.03
C VAL A 173 8.38 14.32 23.27
N LEU A 174 7.73 15.49 23.15
CA LEU A 174 7.59 16.46 24.26
C LEU A 174 6.13 16.80 24.62
N SER A 175 5.23 15.82 24.70
CA SER A 175 3.91 16.05 25.34
C SER A 175 3.43 14.99 26.34
N GLU A 176 4.14 13.86 26.52
CA GLU A 176 3.73 12.84 27.50
C GLU A 176 4.36 12.98 28.90
N LYS A 177 4.74 14.20 29.30
CA LYS A 177 5.25 14.43 30.65
C LYS A 177 4.64 15.66 31.29
N ASN A 178 3.33 15.61 31.52
CA ASN A 178 2.68 16.24 32.67
C ASN A 178 1.23 15.77 32.73
N ASN A 179 0.94 14.83 33.63
CA ASN A 179 -0.30 14.76 34.42
C ASN A 179 -0.21 13.57 35.38
N LYS A 180 0.43 13.80 36.54
CA LYS A 180 0.34 12.88 37.66
C LYS A 180 -0.88 13.25 38.50
N ALA A 181 -1.78 12.28 38.62
CA ALA A 181 -2.81 12.11 39.66
C ALA A 181 -4.09 12.96 39.61
N LYS A 182 -5.19 12.32 39.23
CA LYS A 182 -6.26 11.98 40.18
C LYS A 182 -6.81 10.58 39.87
N LYS A 183 -6.69 9.69 40.86
CA LYS A 183 -7.40 8.41 40.93
C LYS A 183 -8.89 8.73 41.07
N ASP A 184 -9.73 8.13 40.25
CA ASP A 184 -10.98 7.52 40.71
C ASP A 184 -11.46 6.45 39.71
N LYS A 185 -12.06 5.41 40.27
CA LYS A 185 -12.39 4.11 39.66
C LYS A 185 -13.64 4.21 38.78
N LEU A 186 -13.66 3.58 37.59
CA LEU A 186 -14.73 2.66 37.13
C LEU A 186 -14.41 2.02 35.75
N VAL A 187 -14.19 0.70 35.77
CA VAL A 187 -14.67 -0.41 34.90
C VAL A 187 -14.81 -0.23 33.35
N GLU A 188 -14.03 -1.07 32.65
CA GLU A 188 -14.25 -1.81 31.38
C GLU A 188 -14.83 -1.12 30.13
N LYS A 189 -14.02 -1.06 29.06
CA LYS A 189 -14.13 -1.98 27.90
C LYS A 189 -12.93 -1.78 26.96
N ALA A 190 -12.09 -2.81 26.85
CA ALA A 190 -10.93 -2.85 25.96
C ALA A 190 -11.37 -3.26 24.53
N GLY A 191 -10.98 -2.46 23.53
CA GLY A 191 -11.01 -2.84 22.12
C GLY A 191 -9.90 -3.86 21.85
N LYS A 192 -10.28 -5.00 21.26
CA LYS A 192 -9.40 -6.11 20.89
C LYS A 192 -8.41 -5.68 19.81
N ILE A 193 -7.13 -5.90 20.07
CA ILE A 193 -6.09 -6.04 19.05
C ILE A 193 -6.21 -7.47 18.50
N TYR A 194 -6.39 -7.62 17.19
CA TYR A 194 -6.33 -8.92 16.53
C TYR A 194 -4.87 -9.40 16.47
N THR A 195 -4.55 -10.41 17.26
CA THR A 195 -3.29 -11.15 17.18
C THR A 195 -3.59 -12.47 16.47
N TYR A 196 -2.95 -12.69 15.31
CA TYR A 196 -3.01 -13.96 14.60
C TYR A 196 -2.24 -15.03 15.40
N GLY A 197 -2.88 -16.17 15.59
CA GLY A 197 -2.39 -17.25 16.45
C GLY A 197 -1.20 -17.98 15.85
N SER A 198 -0.27 -18.36 16.72
CA SER A 198 0.64 -19.48 16.47
C SER A 198 0.53 -20.46 17.64
N LEU A 199 0.19 -21.71 17.32
CA LEU A 199 0.03 -22.80 18.26
C LEU A 199 1.35 -23.57 18.40
N SER A 200 1.77 -23.72 19.66
CA SER A 200 2.47 -24.87 20.25
C SER A 200 3.81 -25.33 19.64
N GLY A 201 4.91 -25.10 20.39
CA GLY A 201 6.17 -25.81 20.19
C GLY A 201 7.24 -25.51 21.23
N GLN A 202 7.31 -26.36 22.25
CA GLN A 202 8.35 -26.59 23.27
C GLN A 202 9.50 -25.59 23.52
N ARG A 203 9.49 -25.14 24.77
CA ARG A 203 10.56 -24.63 25.65
C ARG A 203 11.94 -25.29 25.45
N LEU A 204 12.93 -24.47 25.09
CA LEU A 204 14.33 -24.66 25.50
C LEU A 204 14.88 -23.34 26.03
N LYS A 205 15.37 -23.39 27.28
CA LYS A 205 15.97 -22.28 28.01
C LYS A 205 17.33 -21.95 27.40
N ASN A 206 17.69 -20.68 27.30
CA ASN A 206 19.04 -20.21 27.61
C ASN A 206 19.04 -18.71 27.95
N LYS A 207 19.74 -18.43 29.06
CA LYS A 207 20.21 -17.15 29.63
C LYS A 207 21.13 -16.44 28.60
N GLU A 208 21.47 -15.16 28.62
CA GLU A 208 21.48 -14.04 29.58
C GLU A 208 21.81 -12.80 28.70
N ASN A 209 21.29 -11.61 29.02
CA ASN A 209 21.97 -10.31 28.91
C ASN A 209 20.97 -9.18 29.12
N GLU A 210 20.75 -8.85 30.39
CA GLU A 210 20.18 -7.57 30.82
C GLU A 210 21.19 -6.45 30.54
N LEU A 211 20.79 -5.43 29.77
CA LEU A 211 21.55 -4.18 29.67
C LEU A 211 20.81 -3.07 30.42
N TYR A 212 21.45 -2.68 31.52
CA TYR A 212 21.09 -1.67 32.49
C TYR A 212 21.40 -0.27 31.94
N TYR A 213 20.39 0.60 31.81
CA TYR A 213 20.60 2.01 31.45
C TYR A 213 20.89 2.84 32.71
N GLN A 214 22.15 3.29 32.87
CA GLN A 214 22.53 4.26 33.90
C GLN A 214 22.66 5.66 33.26
N ILE A 215 21.80 6.56 33.70
CA ILE A 215 21.77 7.98 33.35
C ILE A 215 22.71 8.73 34.30
N THR A 216 23.79 9.31 33.79
CA THR A 216 24.64 10.27 34.52
C THR A 216 24.37 11.68 34.01
N LYS A 217 23.86 12.53 34.90
CA LYS A 217 23.73 13.98 34.71
C LYS A 217 25.01 14.68 35.19
N SER A 218 25.48 15.68 34.46
CA SER A 218 26.42 16.69 34.97
C SER A 218 25.85 18.10 34.80
N LYS A 219 26.00 18.92 35.85
CA LYS A 219 25.57 20.32 35.99
C LYS A 219 26.65 21.29 35.48
N GLU A 220 26.19 22.43 34.94
CA GLU A 220 26.83 23.75 34.67
C GLU A 220 27.43 24.42 35.95
N PRO A 221 27.99 25.68 35.97
CA PRO A 221 27.92 26.83 35.03
C PRO A 221 29.17 27.78 34.91
N LEU A 222 29.11 28.83 34.05
CA LEU A 222 29.23 30.28 34.37
C LEU A 222 29.41 31.19 33.11
N GLU A 223 28.98 32.44 33.27
CA GLU A 223 28.57 33.57 32.41
C GLU A 223 29.67 34.43 31.72
N GLU A 224 29.23 35.27 30.74
CA GLU A 224 29.49 36.72 30.49
C GLU A 224 29.38 37.04 28.98
N SER A 225 28.91 38.17 28.43
CA SER A 225 28.15 39.36 28.86
C SER A 225 27.73 40.17 27.59
N CYS A 226 26.57 40.86 27.64
CA CYS A 226 26.20 42.22 27.15
C CYS A 226 26.60 42.73 25.71
N VAL A 227 25.89 43.56 24.92
CA VAL A 227 24.72 44.48 25.08
C VAL A 227 24.35 45.15 23.72
N ASN A 228 23.06 45.40 23.51
CA ASN A 228 22.30 46.42 22.73
C ASN A 228 22.34 46.61 21.19
N GLY A 229 21.12 46.66 20.62
CA GLY A 229 20.75 47.33 19.36
C GLY A 229 19.23 47.23 19.10
N THR A 230 18.53 48.35 19.24
CA THR A 230 17.09 48.52 19.50
C THR A 230 16.17 48.42 18.27
N GLU A 231 14.93 47.97 18.53
CA GLU A 231 13.66 48.27 17.84
C GLU A 231 13.38 47.73 16.42
N GLY A 232 12.49 46.73 16.38
CA GLY A 232 11.82 46.25 15.18
C GLY A 232 10.69 45.28 15.52
N ARG A 233 9.66 45.79 16.22
CA ARG A 233 8.28 45.29 16.36
C ARG A 233 8.07 43.76 16.26
N GLU A 234 7.71 43.19 17.40
CA GLU A 234 7.08 41.87 17.55
C GLU A 234 6.06 41.55 16.44
N VAL A 235 6.32 40.45 15.73
CA VAL A 235 5.26 39.51 15.38
C VAL A 235 5.69 38.18 15.96
N LEU A 236 5.16 37.89 17.15
CA LEU A 236 5.19 36.57 17.75
C LEU A 236 4.60 35.60 16.73
N SER A 237 5.43 34.72 16.18
CA SER A 237 4.99 33.59 15.38
C SER A 237 4.07 32.74 16.24
N SER A 238 2.78 32.79 15.92
CA SER A 238 1.70 32.08 16.62
C SER A 238 1.99 30.57 16.76
N PRO A 239 1.63 29.93 17.89
CA PRO A 239 1.68 28.49 18.02
C PRO A 239 0.50 27.88 17.28
N GLY A 240 0.76 27.13 16.21
CA GLY A 240 -0.30 26.46 15.47
C GLY A 240 0.09 26.07 14.06
N THR A 241 1.20 25.35 13.89
CA THR A 241 1.36 24.54 12.67
C THR A 241 0.24 23.51 12.69
N LYS A 242 -0.83 23.76 11.94
CA LYS A 242 -1.84 22.74 11.67
C LYS A 242 -1.12 21.65 10.89
N ASP A 243 -0.85 20.51 11.52
CA ASP A 243 -0.17 19.39 10.89
C ASP A 243 -0.95 18.98 9.64
N THR A 244 -0.42 19.35 8.47
CA THR A 244 -1.03 18.96 7.19
C THR A 244 -0.73 17.49 6.95
N CYS A 245 -1.76 16.68 6.86
CA CYS A 245 -1.64 15.29 6.44
C CYS A 245 -1.39 15.23 4.93
N VAL A 246 -0.46 14.37 4.51
CA VAL A 246 -0.19 14.11 3.09
C VAL A 246 -0.98 12.90 2.64
N TYR A 247 -1.66 13.05 1.51
CA TYR A 247 -2.56 12.06 0.93
C TYR A 247 -2.22 11.81 -0.53
N THR A 248 -2.60 10.64 -1.06
CA THR A 248 -2.55 10.35 -2.49
C THR A 248 -3.74 9.50 -2.91
N TRP A 249 -4.07 9.53 -4.20
CA TRP A 249 -5.10 8.65 -4.75
C TRP A 249 -4.53 7.26 -4.94
N VAL A 250 -5.21 6.27 -4.39
CA VAL A 250 -4.95 4.85 -4.60
C VAL A 250 -6.04 4.31 -5.49
N LYS A 251 -5.66 3.49 -6.47
CA LYS A 251 -6.58 2.66 -7.24
C LYS A 251 -6.41 1.22 -6.77
N GLN A 252 -7.50 0.59 -6.35
CA GLN A 252 -7.57 -0.85 -6.11
C GLN A 252 -8.53 -1.49 -7.11
N CYS A 253 -8.27 -2.74 -7.45
CA CYS A 253 -9.05 -3.54 -8.36
C CYS A 253 -9.46 -4.80 -7.62
N TRP A 254 -10.74 -5.15 -7.66
CA TRP A 254 -11.28 -6.30 -6.92
C TRP A 254 -12.21 -7.13 -7.80
N SER A 255 -12.27 -8.43 -7.52
CA SER A 255 -13.32 -9.30 -8.06
C SER A 255 -14.64 -8.99 -7.36
N VAL A 256 -15.75 -9.01 -8.10
CA VAL A 256 -17.09 -8.87 -7.50
C VAL A 256 -17.38 -10.03 -6.54
N ALA A 257 -16.82 -11.23 -6.78
CA ALA A 257 -17.00 -12.41 -5.93
C ALA A 257 -16.19 -12.36 -4.61
N SER A 258 -15.13 -11.56 -4.56
CA SER A 258 -14.20 -11.47 -3.42
C SER A 258 -14.08 -10.01 -2.97
N CYS A 259 -15.22 -9.35 -2.80
CA CYS A 259 -15.29 -7.95 -2.39
C CYS A 259 -14.90 -7.79 -0.91
N PRO A 260 -13.99 -6.87 -0.56
CA PRO A 260 -13.75 -6.49 0.84
C PRO A 260 -14.99 -5.84 1.47
N GLU A 261 -15.14 -6.00 2.80
CA GLU A 261 -16.26 -5.48 3.60
C GLU A 261 -16.46 -3.98 3.39
N GLU A 262 -15.36 -3.22 3.31
CA GLU A 262 -15.38 -1.76 3.16
C GLU A 262 -16.05 -1.32 1.85
N TRP A 263 -16.08 -2.18 0.83
CA TRP A 263 -16.60 -1.86 -0.50
C TRP A 263 -17.92 -2.57 -0.84
N GLU A 264 -18.47 -3.38 0.07
CA GLU A 264 -19.73 -4.11 -0.17
C GLU A 264 -20.91 -3.16 -0.43
N TYR A 265 -21.07 -2.13 0.41
CA TYR A 265 -22.14 -1.16 0.26
C TYR A 265 -22.07 -0.40 -1.08
N PRO A 266 -20.98 0.29 -1.45
CA PRO A 266 -20.91 0.99 -2.73
C PRO A 266 -20.99 0.05 -3.94
N LEU A 267 -20.54 -1.20 -3.82
CA LEU A 267 -20.71 -2.20 -4.88
C LEU A 267 -22.19 -2.56 -5.07
N SER A 268 -22.93 -2.77 -3.97
CA SER A 268 -24.37 -3.03 -4.01
C SER A 268 -25.15 -1.88 -4.67
N LEU A 269 -24.78 -0.63 -4.39
CA LEU A 269 -25.34 0.55 -5.04
C LEU A 269 -25.08 0.52 -6.55
N ALA A 270 -23.84 0.24 -6.97
CA ALA A 270 -23.48 0.18 -8.37
C ALA A 270 -24.26 -0.90 -9.14
N LEU A 271 -24.40 -2.09 -8.54
CA LEU A 271 -25.17 -3.21 -9.11
C LEU A 271 -26.66 -2.88 -9.23
N ARG A 272 -27.25 -2.29 -8.19
CA ARG A 272 -28.66 -1.88 -8.20
C ARG A 272 -28.94 -0.80 -9.24
N PHE A 273 -28.11 0.24 -9.28
CA PHE A 273 -28.24 1.34 -10.24
C PHE A 273 -28.15 0.84 -11.69
N ARG A 274 -27.22 -0.10 -11.92
CA ARG A 274 -27.07 -0.75 -13.21
C ARG A 274 -28.32 -1.54 -13.62
N ASN A 275 -28.88 -2.34 -12.72
CA ASN A 275 -30.10 -3.09 -12.98
C ASN A 275 -31.30 -2.17 -13.25
N LYS A 276 -31.37 -1.03 -12.54
CA LYS A 276 -32.37 0.00 -12.79
C LYS A 276 -32.24 0.57 -14.22
N ILE A 277 -31.03 0.89 -14.66
CA ILE A 277 -30.77 1.38 -16.02
C ILE A 277 -31.14 0.32 -17.08
N SER A 278 -30.77 -0.95 -16.88
CA SER A 278 -31.11 -2.01 -17.84
C SER A 278 -32.63 -2.16 -17.98
N ASN A 279 -33.36 -2.13 -16.87
CA ASN A 279 -34.82 -2.25 -16.87
C ASN A 279 -35.51 -1.05 -17.55
N MET A 280 -34.95 0.15 -17.42
CA MET A 280 -35.48 1.35 -18.10
C MET A 280 -35.19 1.37 -19.60
N SER A 281 -34.14 0.67 -20.05
CA SER A 281 -33.72 0.63 -21.47
C SER A 281 -34.50 -0.35 -22.36
N GLY A 282 -35.47 -1.10 -21.81
CA GLY A 282 -36.52 -1.76 -22.60
C GLY A 282 -36.05 -2.79 -23.65
N THR A 283 -34.92 -3.46 -23.45
CA THR A 283 -34.58 -4.62 -24.28
C THR A 283 -35.18 -5.88 -23.65
N ASP A 284 -36.37 -6.24 -24.14
CA ASP A 284 -36.96 -7.56 -23.95
C ASP A 284 -36.03 -8.59 -24.61
N ALA A 285 -35.24 -9.26 -23.77
CA ALA A 285 -34.51 -10.45 -24.15
C ALA A 285 -34.72 -11.46 -23.02
N ASP A 286 -35.75 -12.26 -23.21
CA ASP A 286 -36.05 -13.48 -22.50
C ASP A 286 -34.79 -14.37 -22.40
N ILE A 287 -34.12 -14.36 -21.25
CA ILE A 287 -33.23 -15.46 -20.83
C ILE A 287 -33.50 -15.74 -19.36
N THR A 288 -34.36 -16.73 -19.17
CA THR A 288 -34.52 -17.59 -18.01
C THR A 288 -33.17 -18.21 -17.59
N GLN A 289 -32.26 -17.45 -16.94
CA GLN A 289 -31.20 -17.99 -16.08
C GLN A 289 -30.44 -16.88 -15.32
N LYS A 290 -30.99 -16.37 -14.21
CA LYS A 290 -30.18 -15.84 -13.11
C LYS A 290 -30.93 -15.86 -11.78
N ARG A 291 -31.27 -17.07 -11.36
CA ARG A 291 -31.46 -17.40 -9.94
C ARG A 291 -30.08 -17.49 -9.29
N ILE A 292 -29.39 -16.37 -9.12
CA ILE A 292 -28.21 -16.28 -8.27
C ILE A 292 -28.32 -14.98 -7.48
N LEU A 293 -28.82 -15.14 -6.25
CA LEU A 293 -28.66 -14.27 -5.10
C LEU A 293 -29.02 -12.80 -5.30
N THR A 294 -30.33 -12.54 -5.39
CA THR A 294 -30.88 -11.54 -4.46
C THR A 294 -30.74 -12.13 -3.07
N SER A 295 -29.54 -12.04 -2.49
CA SER A 295 -29.43 -12.02 -1.03
C SER A 295 -30.36 -10.90 -0.59
N ASP A 296 -31.26 -11.20 0.34
CA ASP A 296 -32.07 -10.18 1.02
C ASP A 296 -31.14 -9.01 1.35
N VAL A 297 -31.31 -7.90 0.63
CA VAL A 297 -30.71 -6.63 1.01
C VAL A 297 -31.54 -6.19 2.19
N SER A 298 -31.19 -6.71 3.36
CA SER A 298 -31.62 -6.16 4.64
C SER A 298 -31.39 -4.65 4.54
N GLU A 299 -32.44 -3.87 4.77
CA GLU A 299 -32.37 -2.40 4.83
C GLU A 299 -31.56 -1.98 6.07
N GLU A 300 -30.26 -2.26 6.06
CA GLU A 300 -29.35 -1.86 7.13
C GLU A 300 -28.95 -0.41 6.91
N ARG A 301 -29.84 0.50 7.33
CA ARG A 301 -29.45 1.87 7.66
C ARG A 301 -28.21 1.81 8.56
N GLY A 302 -27.10 2.37 8.10
CA GLY A 302 -25.82 2.36 8.81
C GLY A 302 -24.62 1.87 8.00
N LYS A 303 -24.83 1.19 6.87
CA LYS A 303 -23.75 0.73 5.96
C LYS A 303 -23.26 1.78 4.95
N GLU A 304 -23.78 3.00 5.02
CA GLU A 304 -23.42 4.11 4.12
C GLU A 304 -21.99 4.64 4.33
N VAL A 305 -21.31 4.21 5.39
CA VAL A 305 -19.97 4.67 5.73
C VAL A 305 -18.96 3.54 5.48
N SER A 306 -17.93 3.83 4.69
CA SER A 306 -16.79 2.94 4.51
C SER A 306 -15.57 3.51 5.22
N VAL A 307 -14.89 2.66 6.01
CA VAL A 307 -13.56 2.98 6.54
C VAL A 307 -12.55 2.85 5.39
N LEU A 308 -11.70 3.86 5.21
CA LEU A 308 -10.70 3.85 4.15
C LEU A 308 -9.50 2.97 4.56
N PRO A 309 -8.96 2.15 3.63
CA PRO A 309 -7.75 1.38 3.88
C PRO A 309 -6.59 2.27 4.30
N ARG A 310 -5.87 1.83 5.34
CA ARG A 310 -4.68 2.53 5.86
C ARG A 310 -3.43 2.06 5.14
N ALA A 311 -2.51 2.99 4.91
CA ALA A 311 -1.20 2.65 4.40
C ALA A 311 -0.41 1.81 5.40
N LEU A 312 0.39 0.88 4.89
CA LEU A 312 1.32 0.07 5.67
C LEU A 312 2.44 0.93 6.28
N LEU A 313 3.01 0.43 7.39
CA LEU A 313 4.12 1.08 8.06
C LEU A 313 5.38 1.10 7.18
N LEU A 314 6.17 2.17 7.31
CA LEU A 314 7.43 2.31 6.56
C LEU A 314 8.49 1.27 6.95
N SER A 315 8.37 0.67 8.13
CA SER A 315 9.27 -0.39 8.63
C SER A 315 8.46 -1.64 8.94
N CYS A 316 8.93 -2.79 8.46
CA CYS A 316 8.37 -4.08 8.85
C CYS A 316 8.84 -4.46 10.26
N PRO A 317 7.94 -4.96 11.13
CA PRO A 317 8.33 -5.48 12.44
C PRO A 317 9.05 -6.84 12.36
N VAL A 318 8.88 -7.58 11.27
CA VAL A 318 9.38 -8.95 11.10
C VAL A 318 10.13 -9.16 9.76
N PRO A 319 11.13 -8.33 9.42
CA PRO A 319 11.82 -8.38 8.12
C PRO A 319 12.63 -9.67 7.89
N HIS A 320 12.88 -10.43 8.96
CA HIS A 320 13.54 -11.74 8.91
C HIS A 320 12.63 -12.85 8.40
N LEU A 321 11.31 -12.63 8.34
CA LEU A 321 10.35 -13.57 7.76
C LEU A 321 10.12 -13.34 6.26
N HIS A 322 10.67 -12.27 5.69
CA HIS A 322 10.61 -12.06 4.24
C HIS A 322 11.42 -13.13 3.53
N ARG A 323 10.78 -13.82 2.58
CA ARG A 323 11.41 -14.77 1.68
C ARG A 323 11.94 -14.04 0.45
N TRP A 324 13.05 -14.53 -0.08
CA TRP A 324 13.72 -13.97 -1.23
C TRP A 324 14.23 -15.11 -2.08
N ASP A 325 13.81 -15.18 -3.35
CA ASP A 325 14.36 -16.18 -4.27
C ASP A 325 15.67 -15.69 -4.83
N PHE A 326 16.74 -16.11 -4.18
CA PHE A 326 18.09 -15.97 -4.71
C PHE A 326 18.25 -17.01 -5.81
N CYS A 327 18.40 -16.56 -7.06
CA CYS A 327 18.77 -17.45 -8.16
C CYS A 327 20.24 -17.84 -8.00
N ASP A 328 20.52 -18.73 -7.05
CA ASP A 328 21.85 -19.29 -6.89
C ASP A 328 22.01 -20.36 -7.96
N SER A 329 23.05 -20.19 -8.77
CA SER A 329 23.36 -20.99 -9.96
C SER A 329 23.65 -22.47 -9.68
N LEU A 330 23.40 -22.94 -8.45
CA LEU A 330 23.33 -24.35 -8.08
C LEU A 330 21.96 -24.99 -8.38
N SER A 331 20.92 -24.20 -8.68
CA SER A 331 19.56 -24.72 -8.93
C SER A 331 19.31 -25.16 -10.38
N GLN A 332 20.35 -25.15 -11.22
CA GLN A 332 20.29 -25.76 -12.55
C GLN A 332 20.96 -27.14 -12.51
N ARG A 333 20.38 -28.08 -11.74
CA ARG A 333 20.48 -29.55 -11.89
C ARG A 333 19.98 -30.24 -10.62
N GLN A 334 18.72 -30.63 -10.60
CA GLN A 334 18.33 -32.02 -10.38
C GLN A 334 16.80 -32.11 -10.47
N PHE A 335 16.32 -32.66 -11.58
CA PHE A 335 15.09 -33.44 -11.52
C PHE A 335 15.35 -34.57 -10.52
N GLY A 336 14.71 -34.52 -9.35
CA GLY A 336 14.86 -35.54 -8.33
C GLY A 336 14.37 -35.04 -6.98
N GLU A 337 13.09 -35.32 -6.69
CA GLU A 337 12.54 -35.57 -5.35
C GLU A 337 13.20 -34.81 -4.17
N GLU A 338 12.83 -33.54 -3.97
CA GLU A 338 12.74 -33.00 -2.61
C GLU A 338 11.39 -32.31 -2.44
N GLU A 339 10.57 -32.97 -1.63
CA GLU A 339 9.25 -32.59 -1.16
C GLU A 339 9.37 -31.37 -0.22
N TYR A 340 8.40 -30.43 -0.33
CA TYR A 340 8.23 -29.22 0.50
C TYR A 340 8.93 -27.93 0.07
N SER A 341 8.59 -27.44 -1.12
CA SER A 341 8.32 -26.00 -1.29
C SER A 341 6.83 -25.87 -1.56
N TYR A 342 6.05 -25.28 -0.65
CA TYR A 342 4.71 -24.85 -1.04
C TYR A 342 4.91 -23.81 -2.15
N PRO A 343 4.46 -24.05 -3.40
CA PRO A 343 4.54 -23.03 -4.42
C PRO A 343 3.76 -21.83 -3.92
N GLU A 344 4.39 -20.66 -3.87
CA GLU A 344 3.69 -19.42 -3.53
C GLU A 344 2.57 -19.25 -4.55
N LEU A 345 1.32 -19.28 -4.06
CA LEU A 345 0.15 -19.23 -4.91
C LEU A 345 0.13 -17.88 -5.62
N VAL A 346 0.01 -17.92 -6.94
CA VAL A 346 -0.01 -16.73 -7.78
C VAL A 346 -1.39 -16.11 -7.70
N LYS A 347 -1.44 -14.82 -7.34
CA LYS A 347 -2.67 -14.03 -7.25
C LYS A 347 -2.96 -13.30 -8.57
N VAL A 348 -1.97 -12.57 -9.08
CA VAL A 348 -2.09 -11.79 -10.34
C VAL A 348 -0.80 -11.88 -11.15
N VAL A 349 -0.93 -12.07 -12.47
CA VAL A 349 0.18 -11.97 -13.41
C VAL A 349 -0.11 -10.87 -14.41
N TRP A 350 0.80 -9.92 -14.55
CA TRP A 350 0.84 -9.04 -15.70
C TRP A 350 1.92 -9.52 -16.66
N TYR A 351 1.58 -9.71 -17.92
CA TYR A 351 2.54 -10.13 -18.96
C TYR A 351 2.26 -9.36 -20.25
N LYS A 352 3.25 -8.61 -20.72
CA LYS A 352 3.22 -7.86 -21.99
C LYS A 352 1.92 -7.07 -22.22
N GLY A 353 1.43 -6.37 -21.20
CA GLY A 353 0.25 -5.52 -21.28
C GLY A 353 -1.08 -6.18 -20.91
N ILE A 354 -1.10 -7.49 -20.65
CA ILE A 354 -2.30 -8.22 -20.25
C ILE A 354 -2.20 -8.62 -18.78
N THR A 355 -3.25 -8.33 -18.01
CA THR A 355 -3.38 -8.77 -16.62
C THR A 355 -4.24 -10.02 -16.56
N TYR A 356 -3.71 -11.07 -15.95
CA TYR A 356 -4.37 -12.33 -15.63
C TYR A 356 -4.55 -12.40 -14.12
N ARG A 357 -5.73 -12.80 -13.68
CA ARG A 357 -5.99 -13.14 -12.28
C ARG A 357 -6.25 -14.63 -12.17
N VAL A 358 -5.64 -15.23 -11.16
CA VAL A 358 -5.95 -16.61 -10.80
C VAL A 358 -7.07 -16.53 -9.77
N PHE A 359 -8.21 -17.14 -10.08
CA PHE A 359 -9.33 -17.23 -9.16
C PHE A 359 -9.28 -18.63 -8.54
N GLU A 360 -9.25 -18.71 -7.21
CA GLU A 360 -9.57 -19.95 -6.48
C GLU A 360 -11.08 -20.15 -6.35
#